data_AF-A0A2V6LY70-F1
#
_entry.id   AF-A0A2V6LY70-F1
#
_cell.length_a   1.000
_cell.length_b   1.000
_cell.length_c   1.000
_cell.angle_alpha   90.00
_cell.angle_beta   90.00
_cell.angle_gamma   90.00
#
_symmetry.space_group_name_H-M   'P 1'
#
loop_
_entity.id
_entity.type
_entity.pdbx_description
1 polymer ?
#
loop_
_entity_poly.entity_id
_entity_poly.type
_entity_poly.pdbx_seq_one_letter_code
_entity_poly.pdbx_strand_id
1 'polypeptide(L)'
;MIATIAFAASWDDDSHYVSLGPRSGYYIVRPGSRLSHQLGVGAVPTIDTADPFRHGYGADALAFHFDNAGLLSAPPAYIVQANPNEFYTLRLGSLIRGRTTSRDVEAIFGKPQNIERRFDGVVTYYAIQVYNPFEDLGGRR
;
A
#
# COMPACT_ATOMS: atom_id res chain seq x y z
N MET A 1 16.50 39.26 4.60
CA MET A 1 16.82 37.82 4.58
C MET A 1 15.49 37.09 4.72
N ILE A 2 14.92 36.58 3.63
CA ILE A 2 13.65 35.86 3.66
C ILE A 2 14.01 34.38 3.66
N ALA A 3 13.73 33.69 4.77
CA ALA A 3 13.84 32.24 4.84
C ALA A 3 12.72 31.64 4.00
N THR A 4 13.05 31.14 2.81
CA THR A 4 12.14 30.31 2.02
C THR A 4 12.01 28.99 2.75
N ILE A 5 10.90 28.83 3.48
CA ILE A 5 10.47 27.53 3.95
C ILE A 5 10.05 26.78 2.68
N ALA A 6 10.92 25.89 2.19
CA ALA A 6 10.54 24.96 1.15
C ALA A 6 9.47 24.04 1.75
N PHE A 7 8.21 24.32 1.45
CA PHE A 7 7.17 23.31 1.60
C PHE A 7 7.57 22.18 0.66
N ALA A 8 7.97 21.04 1.25
CA ALA A 8 8.11 19.79 0.53
C ALA A 8 6.86 19.64 -0.35
N ALA A 9 7.07 19.42 -1.66
CA ALA A 9 6.00 19.32 -2.63
C ALA A 9 4.90 18.42 -2.06
N SER A 10 3.71 18.96 -1.81
CA SER A 10 2.57 18.11 -1.47
C SER A 10 2.34 17.23 -2.68
N TRP A 11 2.75 15.97 -2.61
CA TRP A 11 2.26 14.97 -3.54
C TRP A 11 0.74 15.02 -3.42
N ASP A 12 0.06 15.23 -4.54
CA ASP A 12 -1.40 15.28 -4.55
C ASP A 12 -1.92 13.96 -3.98
N ASP A 13 -2.71 14.04 -2.90
CA ASP A 13 -3.22 12.86 -2.22
C ASP A 13 -4.31 12.23 -3.09
N ASP A 14 -3.89 11.37 -4.00
CA ASP A 14 -4.77 10.59 -4.87
C ASP A 14 -5.29 9.31 -4.19
N SER A 15 -5.21 9.20 -2.85
CA SER A 15 -5.73 8.06 -2.12
C SER A 15 -7.24 7.94 -2.30
N HIS A 16 -7.72 6.77 -2.76
CA HIS A 16 -9.14 6.56 -3.03
C HIS A 16 -9.54 5.09 -2.92
N TYR A 17 -10.85 4.85 -2.86
CA TYR A 17 -11.44 3.51 -2.95
C TYR A 17 -11.84 3.19 -4.39
N VAL A 18 -11.46 2.01 -4.87
CA VAL A 18 -11.91 1.45 -6.14
C VAL A 18 -12.98 0.40 -5.87
N SER A 19 -14.22 0.71 -6.22
CA SER A 19 -15.35 -0.22 -6.07
C SER A 19 -15.47 -1.14 -7.29
N LEU A 20 -15.52 -2.46 -7.07
CA LEU A 20 -15.73 -3.47 -8.12
C LEU A 20 -17.00 -4.30 -7.88
N GLY A 21 -17.67 -4.07 -6.75
CA GLY A 21 -18.92 -4.73 -6.38
C GLY A 21 -19.20 -4.60 -4.88
N PRO A 22 -20.31 -5.16 -4.39
CA PRO A 22 -20.72 -5.04 -2.98
C PRO A 22 -19.68 -5.58 -1.98
N ARG A 23 -18.86 -6.55 -2.40
CA ARG A 23 -17.85 -7.21 -1.56
C ARG A 23 -16.45 -7.21 -2.16
N SER A 24 -16.27 -6.51 -3.29
CA SER A 24 -15.02 -6.51 -4.05
C SER A 24 -14.61 -5.07 -4.35
N GLY A 25 -13.32 -4.81 -4.24
CA GLY A 25 -12.75 -3.48 -4.32
C GLY A 25 -11.54 -3.39 -3.41
N TYR A 26 -10.78 -2.32 -3.57
CA TYR A 26 -9.53 -2.10 -2.84
C TYR A 26 -9.26 -0.60 -2.69
N TYR A 27 -8.38 -0.25 -1.77
CA TYR A 27 -7.90 1.13 -1.62
C TYR A 27 -6.57 1.30 -2.35
N ILE A 28 -6.39 2.42 -3.03
CA ILE A 28 -5.08 2.98 -3.36
C ILE A 28 -4.78 4.03 -2.31
N VAL A 29 -3.60 3.97 -1.70
CA VAL A 29 -3.24 4.77 -0.54
C VAL A 29 -1.84 5.36 -0.70
N ARG A 30 -1.70 6.67 -0.52
CA ARG A 30 -0.39 7.32 -0.38
C ARG A 30 0.14 7.21 1.04
N PRO A 31 1.44 6.94 1.24
CA PRO A 31 2.06 7.03 2.56
C PRO A 31 1.77 8.39 3.22
N GLY A 32 1.34 8.38 4.48
CA GLY A 32 1.02 9.60 5.23
C GLY A 32 -0.29 10.30 4.84
N SER A 33 -1.08 9.74 3.90
CA SER A 33 -2.38 10.32 3.55
C SER A 33 -3.40 10.22 4.67
N ARG A 34 -4.47 11.03 4.58
CA ARG A 34 -5.60 10.92 5.51
C ARG A 34 -6.19 9.51 5.51
N LEU A 35 -6.27 8.88 4.34
CA LEU A 35 -6.79 7.53 4.19
C LEU A 35 -5.86 6.49 4.85
N SER A 36 -4.53 6.66 4.75
CA SER A 36 -3.56 5.83 5.46
C SER A 36 -3.79 5.83 6.97
N HIS A 37 -4.03 7.01 7.55
CA HIS A 37 -4.34 7.16 8.97
C HIS A 37 -5.69 6.53 9.34
N GLN A 38 -6.73 6.74 8.52
CA GLN A 38 -8.07 6.17 8.76
C GLN A 38 -8.09 4.64 8.72
N LEU A 39 -7.31 4.03 7.83
CA LEU A 39 -7.18 2.58 7.71
C LEU A 39 -6.21 2.00 8.77
N GLY A 40 -5.43 2.84 9.45
CA GLY A 40 -4.42 2.40 10.41
C GLY A 40 -3.28 1.63 9.74
N VAL A 41 -2.85 2.07 8.55
CA VAL A 41 -1.78 1.48 7.74
C VAL A 41 -0.57 2.43 7.61
N GLY A 42 -0.36 3.30 8.60
CA GLY A 42 0.73 4.28 8.59
C GLY A 42 2.12 3.70 8.87
N ALA A 43 2.21 2.51 9.48
CA ALA A 43 3.48 1.88 9.88
C ALA A 43 3.98 0.82 8.89
N VAL A 44 3.41 0.78 7.69
CA VAL A 44 3.74 -0.24 6.69
C VAL A 44 5.18 -0.04 6.19
N PRO A 45 5.96 -1.11 5.95
CA PRO A 45 7.36 -1.01 5.52
C PRO A 45 7.47 -0.57 4.05
N THR A 46 7.02 0.65 3.76
CA THR A 46 7.22 1.28 2.47
C THR A 46 8.56 2.00 2.44
N ILE A 47 9.15 2.06 1.27
CA ILE A 47 10.42 2.74 1.03
C ILE A 47 10.19 3.72 -0.11
N ASP A 48 10.50 4.98 0.15
CA ASP A 48 10.40 6.04 -0.85
C ASP A 48 11.36 5.78 -2.03
N THR A 49 10.85 5.89 -3.24
CA THR A 49 11.63 5.78 -4.48
C THR A 49 12.46 7.05 -4.75
N ALA A 50 12.06 8.19 -4.18
CA ALA A 50 12.78 9.45 -4.27
C ALA A 50 13.95 9.55 -3.28
N ASP A 51 14.19 8.50 -2.46
CA ASP A 51 15.39 8.42 -1.61
C ASP A 51 16.65 8.46 -2.52
N PRO A 52 17.50 9.50 -2.40
CA PRO A 52 18.63 9.71 -3.30
C PRO A 52 19.68 8.60 -3.20
N PHE A 53 19.68 7.82 -2.11
CA PHE A 53 20.58 6.68 -1.94
C PHE A 53 20.06 5.38 -2.55
N ARG A 54 18.83 5.39 -3.07
CA ARG A 54 18.16 4.20 -3.59
C ARG A 54 17.98 4.20 -5.10
N HIS A 55 18.44 5.23 -5.82
CA HIS A 55 18.52 5.20 -7.28
C HIS A 55 17.17 4.80 -7.93
N GLY A 56 16.07 5.40 -7.46
CA GLY A 56 14.72 5.09 -7.94
C GLY A 56 14.12 3.78 -7.42
N TYR A 57 14.84 2.96 -6.66
CA TYR A 57 14.28 1.77 -6.02
C TYR A 57 13.53 2.13 -4.73
N GLY A 58 12.37 1.52 -4.57
CA GLY A 58 11.54 1.67 -3.39
C GLY A 58 10.77 0.42 -3.06
N ALA A 59 9.82 0.56 -2.15
CA ALA A 59 8.91 -0.50 -1.78
C ALA A 59 7.51 0.09 -1.59
N ASP A 60 6.59 -0.38 -2.42
CA ASP A 60 5.17 -0.29 -2.13
C ASP A 60 4.79 -1.37 -1.12
N ALA A 61 3.54 -1.36 -0.67
CA ALA A 61 3.05 -2.41 0.18
C ALA A 61 1.57 -2.72 0.02
N LEU A 62 1.19 -3.97 0.32
CA LEU A 62 -0.20 -4.38 0.45
C LEU A 62 -0.53 -4.62 1.92
N ALA A 63 -1.71 -4.21 2.34
CA ALA A 63 -2.26 -4.51 3.66
C ALA A 63 -3.58 -5.27 3.52
N PHE A 64 -3.71 -6.36 4.28
CA PHE A 64 -4.91 -7.18 4.33
C PHE A 64 -5.37 -7.34 5.77
N HIS A 65 -6.64 -7.05 6.02
CA HIS A 65 -7.26 -7.24 7.32
C HIS A 65 -8.05 -8.54 7.30
N PHE A 66 -7.70 -9.46 8.19
CA PHE A 66 -8.43 -10.70 8.39
C PHE A 66 -9.10 -10.69 9.75
N ASP A 67 -10.32 -11.21 9.82
CA ASP A 67 -10.98 -11.45 11.11
C ASP A 67 -10.35 -12.64 11.85
N ASN A 68 -10.86 -12.92 13.05
CA ASN A 68 -10.43 -14.06 13.87
C ASN A 68 -10.71 -15.44 13.19
N ALA A 69 -11.57 -15.51 12.17
CA ALA A 69 -11.78 -16.71 11.38
C ALA A 69 -10.81 -16.83 10.20
N GLY A 70 -9.96 -15.83 9.98
CA GLY A 70 -8.99 -15.78 8.88
C GLY A 70 -9.61 -15.35 7.55
N LEU A 71 -10.80 -14.76 7.56
CA LEU A 71 -11.48 -14.23 6.37
C LEU A 71 -11.20 -12.75 6.21
N LEU A 72 -11.06 -12.31 4.95
CA LEU A 72 -10.82 -10.92 4.61
C LEU A 72 -11.98 -10.05 5.10
N SER A 73 -11.75 -9.24 6.13
CA SER A 73 -12.80 -8.50 6.85
C SER A 73 -13.02 -7.08 6.31
N ALA A 74 -12.01 -6.50 5.67
CA ALA A 74 -12.07 -5.18 5.05
C ALA A 74 -11.49 -5.22 3.61
N PRO A 75 -11.74 -4.20 2.77
CA PRO A 75 -11.05 -4.12 1.49
C PRO A 75 -9.53 -4.08 1.73
N PRO A 76 -8.75 -4.76 0.88
CA PRO A 76 -7.31 -4.64 0.95
C PRO A 76 -6.87 -3.22 0.55
N ALA A 77 -5.72 -2.80 1.06
CA ALA A 77 -5.11 -1.53 0.72
C ALA A 77 -3.79 -1.74 -0.02
N TYR A 78 -3.59 -1.01 -1.11
CA TYR A 78 -2.34 -0.90 -1.82
C TYR A 78 -1.72 0.46 -1.49
N ILE A 79 -0.67 0.45 -0.69
CA ILE A 79 0.09 1.62 -0.31
C ILE A 79 1.18 1.83 -1.37
N VAL A 80 1.05 2.90 -2.14
CA VAL A 80 1.83 3.14 -3.36
C VAL A 80 2.70 4.38 -3.20
N GLN A 81 3.99 4.25 -3.53
CA GLN A 81 4.94 5.36 -3.53
C GLN A 81 4.84 6.20 -4.81
N ALA A 82 4.77 5.55 -5.99
CA ALA A 82 4.76 6.24 -7.28
C ALA A 82 3.46 6.00 -8.09
N ASN A 83 3.35 4.88 -8.80
CA ASN A 83 2.17 4.54 -9.60
C ASN A 83 1.69 3.13 -9.26
N PRO A 84 0.36 2.92 -9.10
CA PRO A 84 -0.16 1.60 -8.81
C PRO A 84 0.16 0.64 -9.96
N ASN A 85 0.78 -0.49 -9.64
CA ASN A 85 1.06 -1.52 -10.63
C ASN A 85 -0.19 -2.36 -10.92
N GLU A 86 -0.55 -2.44 -12.21
CA GLU A 86 -1.75 -3.12 -12.71
C GLU A 86 -1.82 -4.60 -12.30
N PHE A 87 -0.69 -5.28 -12.24
CA PHE A 87 -0.62 -6.67 -11.81
C PHE A 87 -1.17 -6.87 -10.40
N TYR A 88 -0.89 -5.93 -9.48
CA TYR A 88 -1.38 -5.99 -8.11
C TYR A 88 -2.83 -5.52 -8.03
N THR A 89 -3.21 -4.45 -8.72
CA THR A 89 -4.60 -3.96 -8.68
C THR A 89 -5.60 -4.98 -9.24
N LEU A 90 -5.26 -5.72 -10.29
CA LEU A 90 -6.08 -6.81 -10.82
C LEU A 90 -6.27 -7.95 -9.80
N ARG A 91 -5.20 -8.34 -9.12
CA ARG A 91 -5.24 -9.41 -8.09
C ARG A 91 -5.98 -8.97 -6.84
N LEU A 92 -5.85 -7.71 -6.44
CA LEU A 92 -6.64 -7.15 -5.35
C LEU A 92 -8.13 -7.12 -5.71
N GLY A 93 -8.45 -6.82 -6.95
CA GLY A 93 -9.82 -6.77 -7.44
C GLY A 93 -10.53 -8.12 -7.50
N SER A 94 -9.78 -9.23 -7.53
CA SER A 94 -10.36 -10.58 -7.52
C SER A 94 -10.73 -11.07 -6.12
N LEU A 95 -10.32 -10.36 -5.06
CA LEU A 95 -10.62 -10.75 -3.69
C LEU A 95 -12.06 -10.40 -3.32
N ILE A 96 -12.64 -11.24 -2.46
CA ILE A 96 -14.03 -11.13 -2.02
C ILE A 96 -14.04 -11.06 -0.49
N ARG A 97 -14.42 -9.91 0.06
CA ARG A 97 -14.59 -9.73 1.51
C ARG A 97 -15.59 -10.75 2.08
N GLY A 98 -15.24 -11.30 3.24
CA GLY A 98 -16.00 -12.34 3.94
C GLY A 98 -15.93 -13.72 3.28
N ARG A 99 -15.07 -13.92 2.27
CA ARG A 99 -14.90 -15.21 1.57
C ARG A 99 -13.44 -15.56 1.34
N THR A 100 -12.64 -14.62 0.85
CA THR A 100 -11.20 -14.81 0.67
C THR A 100 -10.54 -15.04 2.02
N THR A 101 -9.72 -16.08 2.11
CA THR A 101 -8.98 -16.44 3.33
C THR A 101 -7.55 -15.88 3.30
N SER A 102 -6.89 -15.84 4.46
CA SER A 102 -5.46 -15.53 4.56
C SER A 102 -4.59 -16.48 3.73
N ARG A 103 -4.97 -17.76 3.60
CA ARG A 103 -4.28 -18.75 2.76
C ARG A 103 -4.41 -18.44 1.27
N ASP A 104 -5.57 -17.98 0.82
CA ASP A 104 -5.77 -17.57 -0.57
C ASP A 104 -4.87 -16.38 -0.91
N VAL A 105 -4.80 -15.40 0.00
CA VAL A 105 -3.90 -14.24 -0.16
C VAL A 105 -2.44 -14.68 -0.15
N GLU A 106 -2.03 -15.59 0.74
CA GLU A 106 -0.67 -16.12 0.76
C GLU A 106 -0.32 -16.87 -0.55
N ALA A 107 -1.28 -17.59 -1.13
CA ALA A 107 -1.08 -18.27 -2.41
C ALA A 107 -0.89 -17.29 -3.60
N ILE A 108 -1.51 -16.10 -3.54
CA ILE A 108 -1.44 -15.10 -4.60
C ILE A 108 -0.20 -14.21 -4.47
N PHE A 109 0.13 -13.79 -3.23
CA PHE A 109 1.15 -12.76 -2.96
C PHE A 109 2.40 -13.30 -2.25
N GLY A 110 2.45 -14.58 -1.91
CA GLY A 110 3.54 -15.20 -1.15
C GLY A 110 3.38 -15.00 0.36
N LYS A 111 4.48 -14.96 1.10
CA LYS A 111 4.44 -14.79 2.56
C LYS A 111 4.42 -13.32 2.97
N PRO A 112 3.65 -12.94 4.00
CA PRO A 112 3.68 -11.59 4.53
C PRO A 112 5.03 -11.31 5.21
N GLN A 113 5.53 -10.09 5.08
CA GLN A 113 6.75 -9.62 5.73
C GLN A 113 6.48 -9.15 7.16
N ASN A 114 5.26 -8.70 7.46
CA ASN A 114 4.88 -8.30 8.81
C ASN A 114 3.43 -8.71 9.10
N ILE A 115 3.16 -9.08 10.35
CA ILE A 115 1.84 -9.46 10.85
C ILE A 115 1.60 -8.70 12.15
N GLU A 116 0.58 -7.84 12.14
CA GLU A 116 0.10 -7.13 13.31
C GLU A 116 -1.13 -7.82 13.88
N ARG A 117 -1.11 -8.16 15.17
CA ARG A 117 -2.27 -8.72 15.87
C ARG A 117 -3.16 -7.61 16.39
N ARG A 118 -4.47 -7.75 16.16
CA ARG A 118 -5.51 -6.85 16.66
C ARG A 118 -6.54 -7.66 17.45
N PHE A 119 -7.40 -6.97 18.19
CA PHE A 119 -8.45 -7.64 18.98
C PHE A 119 -9.48 -8.34 18.09
N ASP A 120 -9.77 -7.77 16.93
CA ASP A 120 -10.74 -8.22 15.95
C ASP A 120 -10.14 -9.14 14.86
N GLY A 121 -8.83 -9.42 14.93
CA GLY A 121 -8.15 -10.31 13.99
C GLY A 121 -6.69 -9.92 13.76
N VAL A 122 -6.25 -9.90 12.50
CA VAL A 122 -4.86 -9.60 12.14
C VAL A 122 -4.78 -8.73 10.91
N VAL A 123 -3.74 -7.91 10.84
CA VAL A 123 -3.34 -7.20 9.62
C VAL A 123 -2.02 -7.78 9.13
N THR A 124 -1.99 -8.20 7.87
CA THR A 124 -0.76 -8.71 7.24
C THR A 124 -0.27 -7.73 6.20
N TYR A 125 1.04 -7.50 6.19
CA TYR A 125 1.70 -6.56 5.30
C TYR A 125 2.63 -7.29 4.34
N TYR A 126 2.53 -6.91 3.07
CA TYR A 126 3.35 -7.43 1.99
C TYR A 126 4.17 -6.31 1.38
N ALA A 127 5.50 -6.42 1.37
CA ALA A 127 6.37 -5.47 0.69
C ALA A 127 6.50 -5.84 -0.79
N ILE A 128 6.30 -4.86 -1.67
CA ILE A 128 6.47 -4.99 -3.11
C ILE A 128 7.65 -4.10 -3.51
N GLN A 129 8.74 -4.70 -3.98
CA GLN A 129 9.82 -3.91 -4.54
C GLN A 129 9.36 -3.22 -5.81
N VAL A 130 9.61 -1.91 -5.89
CA VAL A 130 9.28 -1.07 -7.05
C VAL A 130 10.51 -0.33 -7.52
N TYR A 131 10.51 0.02 -8.81
CA TYR A 131 11.55 0.82 -9.44
C TYR A 131 10.91 1.94 -10.25
N ASN A 132 11.32 3.18 -9.97
CA ASN A 132 10.93 4.36 -10.70
C ASN A 132 12.15 4.95 -11.44
N PRO A 133 12.27 4.77 -12.76
CA PRO A 133 13.42 5.28 -13.52
C PRO A 133 13.50 6.80 -13.57
N PHE A 134 12.40 7.52 -13.32
CA PHE A 134 12.41 8.99 -13.33
C PHE A 134 13.14 9.56 -12.11
N GLU A 135 13.09 8.88 -10.96
CA GLU A 135 13.80 9.28 -9.74
C GLU A 135 15.30 8.95 -9.81
N ASP A 136 15.67 7.88 -10.52
CA ASP A 136 17.08 7.56 -10.79
C ASP A 136 17.75 8.63 -11.68
N LEU A 137 17.02 9.11 -12.69
CA LEU A 137 17.52 10.13 -13.62
C LEU A 137 17.46 11.57 -13.07
N GLY A 138 16.57 11.82 -12.09
CA GLY A 138 16.32 13.14 -11.49
C GLY A 138 17.38 13.60 -10.47
N GLY A 139 18.21 12.69 -9.94
CA GLY A 139 19.25 12.97 -8.95
C GLY A 139 20.45 13.79 -9.45
N ARG A 140 20.47 14.19 -10.73
CA ARG A 140 21.46 15.12 -11.30
C ARG A 140 20.88 16.54 -11.35
N ARG A 141 20.83 17.22 -10.21
CA ARG A 141 20.73 18.68 -10.15
C ARG A 141 21.74 19.24 -9.16
#